data_AF-A0A7W2TZM5-F1
#
_entry.id   AF-A0A7W2TZM5-F1
#
_cell.length_a   1.000
_cell.length_b   1.000
_cell.length_c   1.000
_cell.angle_alpha   90.00
_cell.angle_beta   90.00
_cell.angle_gamma   90.00
#
_symmetry.space_group_name_H-M   'P 1'
#
loop_
_entity.id
_entity.type
_entity.pdbx_description
1 polymer ?
#
loop_
_entity_poly.entity_id
_entity_poly.type
_entity_poly.pdbx_seq_one_letter_code
_entity_poly.pdbx_strand_id
1 'polypeptide(L)' 'MSQVEPNIAKELLETIEKAWAKYPDLRLTQLLVNVIKPSESCSEIYYVEDSKLVKLLNELTAEELETSDV' A
#
# COMPACT_ATOMS: atom_id res chain seq x y z
N MET A 1 -19.05 8.23 -6.24
CA MET A 1 -18.64 7.38 -7.38
C MET A 1 -17.13 7.39 -7.37
N SER A 2 -16.48 6.30 -6.93
CA SER A 2 -15.03 6.17 -7.08
C SER A 2 -14.75 6.08 -8.58
N GLN A 3 -14.17 7.13 -9.14
CA GLN A 3 -13.71 7.14 -10.52
C GLN A 3 -12.30 6.54 -10.48
N VAL A 4 -12.06 5.48 -11.24
CA VAL A 4 -10.71 4.92 -11.39
C VAL A 4 -9.81 6.01 -11.96
N GLU A 5 -8.70 6.30 -11.29
CA GLU A 5 -7.76 7.33 -11.72
C GLU A 5 -7.13 6.94 -13.07
N PRO A 6 -7.21 7.80 -14.11
CA PRO A 6 -6.70 7.44 -15.42
C PRO A 6 -5.16 7.32 -15.39
N ASN A 7 -4.64 6.24 -15.98
CA ASN A 7 -3.21 5.97 -16.18
C ASN A 7 -2.36 5.64 -14.93
N ILE A 8 -2.95 5.48 -13.73
CA ILE A 8 -2.18 5.16 -12.51
C ILE A 8 -1.93 3.67 -12.28
N ALA A 9 -2.71 2.80 -12.94
CA ALA A 9 -2.70 1.35 -12.68
C ALA A 9 -1.30 0.71 -12.79
N LYS A 10 -0.48 1.17 -13.75
CA LYS A 10 0.89 0.66 -13.91
C LYS A 10 1.77 1.04 -12.71
N GLU A 11 1.73 2.29 -12.28
CA GLU A 11 2.48 2.78 -11.13
C GLU A 11 2.06 2.05 -9.85
N LEU A 12 0.75 1.85 -9.67
CA LEU A 12 0.24 1.11 -8.51
C LEU A 12 0.78 -0.32 -8.48
N LEU A 13 0.70 -1.05 -9.60
CA LEU A 13 1.20 -2.44 -9.68
C LEU A 13 2.71 -2.53 -9.42
N GLU A 14 3.49 -1.63 -10.01
CA GLU A 14 4.95 -1.57 -9.78
C GLU A 14 5.30 -1.23 -8.32
N THR A 15 4.50 -0.38 -7.68
CA THR A 15 4.70 0.01 -6.27
C THR A 15 4.35 -1.15 -5.33
N ILE A 16 3.26 -1.86 -5.60
CA ILE A 16 2.87 -3.08 -4.87
C ILE A 16 3.98 -4.13 -4.99
N GLU A 17 4.50 -4.38 -6.19
CA GLU A 17 5.57 -5.36 -6.41
C GLU A 17 6.82 -5.02 -5.58
N LYS A 18 7.27 -3.76 -5.64
CA LYS A 18 8.45 -3.28 -4.89
C LYS A 18 8.26 -3.40 -3.39
N ALA A 19 7.10 -2.98 -2.86
CA ALA A 19 6.81 -3.08 -1.44
C ALA A 19 6.71 -4.54 -1.00
N TRP A 20 6.03 -5.40 -1.77
CA TRP A 20 5.84 -6.79 -1.39
C TRP A 20 7.13 -7.59 -1.40
N ALA A 21 8.07 -7.27 -2.31
CA ALA A 21 9.40 -7.87 -2.33
C ALA A 21 10.22 -7.62 -1.04
N LYS A 22 9.95 -6.52 -0.31
CA LYS A 22 10.59 -6.22 0.99
C LYS A 22 9.98 -7.01 2.15
N TYR A 23 8.72 -7.41 2.03
CA TYR A 23 7.96 -8.13 3.06
C TYR A 23 7.46 -9.49 2.56
N PRO A 24 8.36 -10.43 2.20
CA PRO A 24 7.99 -11.71 1.57
C PRO A 24 7.14 -12.62 2.47
N ASP A 25 7.16 -12.41 3.78
CA ASP A 25 6.39 -13.19 4.75
C ASP A 25 4.90 -12.79 4.81
N LEU A 26 4.55 -11.60 4.31
CA LEU A 26 3.16 -11.15 4.23
C LEU A 26 2.51 -11.69 2.96
N ARG A 27 1.24 -12.09 3.01
CA ARG A 27 0.44 -12.22 1.78
C ARG A 27 0.07 -10.84 1.27
N LEU A 28 -0.14 -10.69 -0.05
CA LEU A 28 -0.50 -9.40 -0.67
C LEU A 28 -1.64 -8.68 0.08
N THR A 29 -2.71 -9.38 0.42
CA THR A 29 -3.84 -8.76 1.14
C THR A 29 -3.48 -8.30 2.55
N GLN A 30 -2.57 -8.99 3.24
CA GLN A 30 -2.08 -8.57 4.55
C GLN A 30 -1.19 -7.33 4.43
N LEU A 31 -0.33 -7.27 3.41
CA LEU A 31 0.43 -6.05 3.09
C LEU A 31 -0.52 -4.86 2.88
N LEU A 32 -1.56 -5.04 2.04
CA LEU A 32 -2.53 -3.99 1.75
C LEU A 32 -3.29 -3.53 3.00
N VAL A 33 -3.76 -4.45 3.85
CA VAL A 33 -4.44 -4.10 5.11
C VAL A 33 -3.48 -3.39 6.07
N ASN A 34 -2.22 -3.80 6.14
CA ASN A 34 -1.21 -3.20 7.01
C ASN A 34 -0.88 -1.76 6.63
N VAL A 35 -0.91 -1.42 5.33
CA VAL A 35 -0.68 -0.03 4.88
C VAL A 35 -1.94 0.83 4.94
N ILE A 36 -3.11 0.26 4.64
CA ILE A 36 -4.39 0.98 4.69
C ILE A 36 -4.77 1.31 6.13
N LYS A 37 -4.41 0.45 7.10
CA LYS A 37 -4.70 0.57 8.54
C LYS A 37 -6.16 0.99 8.79
N PRO A 38 -7.15 0.23 8.29
CA PRO A 38 -8.53 0.67 8.28
C PRO A 38 -9.06 0.87 9.71
N SER A 39 -9.68 2.03 9.97
CA SER A 39 -10.24 2.36 11.29
C SER A 39 -11.65 1.79 11.50
N GLU A 40 -12.41 1.64 10.42
CA GLU A 40 -13.70 0.97 10.36
C GLU A 40 -13.66 -0.31 9.49
N SER A 41 -14.63 -1.20 9.66
CA SER A 41 -14.66 -2.45 8.89
C SER A 41 -14.95 -2.23 7.40
N CYS A 42 -14.01 -2.65 6.56
CA CYS A 42 -14.10 -2.91 5.11
C CYS A 42 -14.28 -1.72 4.15
N SER A 43 -14.97 -0.65 4.51
CA SER A 43 -15.19 0.51 3.61
C SER A 43 -13.88 1.13 3.14
N GLU A 44 -12.94 1.30 4.06
CA GLU A 44 -11.63 1.90 3.79
C GLU A 44 -10.74 1.04 2.89
N ILE A 45 -10.94 -0.28 2.89
CA ILE A 45 -10.22 -1.20 1.99
C ILE A 45 -10.81 -1.13 0.57
N TYR A 46 -12.14 -1.07 0.44
CA TYR A 46 -12.80 -1.10 -0.87
C TYR A 46 -12.73 0.22 -1.62
N TYR A 47 -12.56 1.35 -0.91
CA TYR A 47 -12.62 2.68 -1.50
C TYR A 47 -11.32 3.48 -1.34
N VAL A 48 -10.22 2.84 -0.95
CA VAL A 48 -8.91 3.51 -1.02
C VAL A 48 -8.61 3.88 -2.47
N GLU A 49 -8.21 5.12 -2.70
CA GLU A 49 -7.79 5.60 -4.01
C GLU A 49 -6.40 5.06 -4.35
N ASP A 50 -6.14 4.80 -5.63
CA ASP A 50 -4.89 4.21 -6.10
C ASP A 50 -3.69 5.10 -5.73
N SER A 51 -3.81 6.42 -5.92
CA SER A 51 -2.78 7.41 -5.55
C SER A 51 -2.49 7.43 -4.04
N LYS A 52 -3.53 7.28 -3.21
CA LYS A 52 -3.38 7.15 -1.76
C LYS A 52 -2.66 5.84 -1.40
N LEU A 53 -3.01 4.73 -2.05
CA LEU A 53 -2.36 3.44 -1.81
C LEU A 53 -0.88 3.45 -2.22
N VAL A 54 -0.55 4.06 -3.37
CA VAL A 54 0.85 4.29 -3.81
C VAL A 54 1.64 5.04 -2.74
N LYS A 55 1.07 6.14 -2.22
CA LYS A 55 1.71 6.94 -1.16
C LYS A 55 2.00 6.09 0.09
N LEU A 56 1.00 5.37 0.61
CA LEU A 56 1.13 4.55 1.82
C LEU A 56 2.16 3.42 1.66
N LEU A 57 2.19 2.77 0.49
CA LEU A 57 3.19 1.74 0.18
C LEU A 57 4.61 2.33 0.14
N ASN A 58 4.79 3.50 -0.49
CA ASN A 58 6.09 4.18 -0.51
C ASN A 58 6.55 4.57 0.90
N GLU A 59 5.66 5.09 1.74
CA GLU A 59 5.94 5.40 3.16
C GLU A 59 6.40 4.16 3.92
N LEU A 60 5.68 3.03 3.80
CA LEU A 60 6.07 1.75 4.41
C LEU A 60 7.48 1.31 3.98
N THR A 61 7.84 1.50 2.72
CA THR A 61 9.17 1.11 2.21
C THR A 61 10.29 2.10 2.55
N ALA A 62 9.94 3.33 2.95
CA ALA A 62 10.88 4.37 3.36
C ALA A 62 11.19 4.33 4.87
N GLU A 63 10.20 3.98 5.70
CA GLU A 63 10.33 3.86 7.16
C GLU A 63 11.35 2.78 7.61
N GLU A 64 11.69 1.82 6.76
CA GLU A 64 12.75 0.82 7.01
C GLU A 64 14.16 1.42 7.10
N LEU A 65 14.39 2.66 6.63
CA LEU A 65 15.70 3.30 6.75
C LEU A 65 15.99 3.84 8.17
N GLU A 66 14.99 3.96 9.05
CA GLU A 66 15.17 4.55 10.39
C GLU A 66 15.00 3.54 11.53
N THR A 67 14.58 2.30 11.26
CA THR A 67 14.26 1.31 12.30
C THR A 67 15.35 0.24 12.52
N SER A 68 16.49 0.31 11.83
CA SER A 68 17.60 -0.66 12.00
C SER A 68 18.66 -0.27 13.05
N ASP A 69 18.44 0.77 13.86
CA ASP A 69 19.42 1.29 14.85
C ASP A 69 18.97 1.13 16.32
N VAL A 70 18.38 -0.01 16.72
CA VAL A 70 18.19 -0.35 18.15
C VAL A 70 18.57 -1.80 18.44
#